data_AF-A0A2W6D341-F1
#
_entry.id   AF-A0A2W6D341-F1
#
_cell.length_a   1.000
_cell.length_b   1.000
_cell.length_c   1.000
_cell.angle_alpha   90.00
_cell.angle_beta   90.00
_cell.angle_gamma   90.00
#
_symmetry.space_group_name_H-M   'P 1'
#
loop_
_entity.id
_entity.type
_entity.pdbx_description
1 polymer ?
#
loop_
_entity_poly.entity_id
_entity_poly.type
_entity_poly.pdbx_seq_one_letter_code
_entity_poly.pdbx_strand_id
1 'polypeptide(L)' 'FVEVFVDTPLHVCEARDPKGMYAKARAGEIIGFTGVDDPYEAPASPDLLLRPEDGDPAAQATAVLGLVERLGG' A
#
# COMPACT_ATOMS: atom_id res chain seq x y z
N PHE A 1 3.67 -16.42 -8.96
CA PHE A 1 3.41 -15.50 -7.84
C PHE A 1 4.10 -14.18 -8.19
N VAL A 2 3.49 -13.05 -7.87
CA VAL A 2 4.02 -11.71 -8.15
C VAL A 2 3.77 -10.85 -6.91
N GLU A 3 4.80 -10.19 -6.39
CA GLU A 3 4.72 -9.27 -5.24
C GLU A 3 4.65 -7.81 -5.73
N VAL A 4 3.54 -7.12 -5.42
CA VAL A 4 3.35 -5.71 -5.75
C VAL A 4 3.32 -4.90 -4.46
N PHE A 5 4.26 -3.98 -4.28
CA PHE A 5 4.33 -3.10 -3.12
C PHE A 5 3.64 -1.76 -3.42
N VAL A 6 2.57 -1.45 -2.69
CA VAL A 6 1.88 -0.15 -2.74
C VAL A 6 2.48 0.76 -1.66
N ASP A 7 3.48 1.53 -2.04
CA ASP A 7 4.31 2.37 -1.16
C ASP A 7 3.70 3.78 -1.00
N THR A 8 2.51 3.82 -0.40
CA THR A 8 1.90 5.09 -0.01
C THR A 8 2.40 5.51 1.38
N PRO A 9 2.96 6.73 1.56
CA PRO A 9 3.42 7.19 2.86
C PRO A 9 2.31 7.13 3.92
N LEU A 10 2.66 6.66 5.12
CA LEU A 10 1.73 6.47 6.24
C LEU A 10 0.85 7.70 6.52
N HIS A 11 1.43 8.90 6.52
CA HIS A 11 0.69 10.14 6.79
C HIS A 11 -0.42 10.41 5.75
N VAL A 12 -0.24 9.96 4.50
CA VAL A 12 -1.27 10.06 3.45
C VAL A 12 -2.40 9.05 3.72
N CYS A 13 -2.04 7.84 4.16
CA CYS A 13 -3.01 6.82 4.56
C CYS A 13 -3.85 7.28 5.76
N GLU A 14 -3.21 7.85 6.78
CA GLU A 14 -3.86 8.43 7.97
C GLU A 14 -4.75 9.62 7.60
N ALA A 15 -4.31 10.51 6.71
CA ALA A 15 -5.12 11.65 6.28
C ALA A 15 -6.39 11.22 5.51
N ARG A 16 -6.34 10.10 4.77
CA ARG A 16 -7.49 9.59 4.01
C ARG A 16 -8.51 8.90 4.91
N ASP A 17 -8.06 8.13 5.90
CA ASP A 17 -8.81 7.30 6.86
C ASP A 17 -10.32 7.12 6.60
N PRO A 18 -10.71 6.47 5.48
CA PRO A 18 -12.11 6.47 5.03
C PRO A 18 -13.04 5.69 5.97
N LYS A 19 -12.47 4.87 6.85
CA LYS A 19 -13.19 4.00 7.79
C LYS A 19 -12.98 4.41 9.25
N GLY A 20 -12.20 5.46 9.52
CA GLY A 20 -11.88 5.87 10.89
C GLY A 20 -10.98 4.87 11.65
N MET A 21 -10.26 4.00 10.96
CA MET A 21 -9.46 2.94 11.59
C MET A 21 -8.16 3.49 12.16
N TYR A 22 -7.50 4.42 11.45
CA TYR A 22 -6.32 5.10 11.98
C TYR A 22 -6.67 5.96 13.19
N ALA A 23 -7.81 6.67 13.16
CA ALA A 23 -8.29 7.44 14.30
C ALA A 23 -8.49 6.56 15.55
N LYS A 24 -9.14 5.40 15.39
CA LYS A 24 -9.36 4.44 16.48
C LYS A 24 -8.06 3.83 17.01
N ALA A 25 -7.12 3.48 16.12
CA ALA A 25 -5.80 2.99 16.52
C ALA A 25 -5.03 4.05 17.32
N ARG A 26 -5.03 5.32 16.85
CA ARG A 26 -4.42 6.45 17.57
C ARG A 26 -5.08 6.73 18.92
N ALA A 27 -6.38 6.45 19.06
CA ALA A 27 -7.11 6.53 20.32
C ALA A 27 -6.88 5.32 21.27
N GLY A 28 -6.14 4.29 20.82
CA GLY A 28 -5.89 3.07 21.60
C GLY A 28 -7.05 2.08 21.64
N GLU A 29 -8.07 2.26 20.78
CA GLU A 29 -9.21 1.35 20.67
C GLU A 29 -8.90 0.09 19.83
N ILE A 30 -7.87 0.17 18.99
CA ILE A 30 -7.34 -0.94 18.18
C ILE A 30 -5.87 -1.12 18.54
N ILE A 31 -5.50 -2.34 18.92
CA ILE A 31 -4.12 -2.74 19.23
C ILE A 31 -3.56 -3.60 18.10
N GLY A 32 -2.25 -3.56 17.89
CA GLY A 32 -1.57 -4.28 16.82
C GLY A 32 -1.91 -3.73 15.43
N PHE A 33 -2.12 -2.42 15.31
CA PHE A 33 -2.45 -1.77 14.05
C PHE A 33 -1.17 -1.37 13.30
N THR A 34 -0.97 -2.01 12.15
CA THR A 34 0.21 -1.80 11.31
C THR A 34 0.37 -0.34 10.90
N GLY A 35 1.56 0.20 11.09
CA GLY A 35 1.90 1.61 10.86
C GLY A 35 1.61 2.54 12.05
N VAL A 36 0.92 2.08 13.09
CA VAL A 36 0.67 2.86 14.32
C VAL A 36 1.46 2.30 15.48
N ASP A 37 1.12 1.10 15.94
CA ASP A 37 1.73 0.42 17.10
C ASP A 37 2.38 -0.92 16.73
N ASP A 38 2.18 -1.39 15.50
CA ASP A 38 2.86 -2.55 14.91
C ASP A 38 3.65 -2.13 13.65
N PRO A 39 4.92 -2.52 13.45
CA PRO A 39 5.68 -2.12 12.28
C PRO A 39 5.14 -2.76 10.98
N TYR A 40 5.31 -2.04 9.87
CA TYR A 40 5.16 -2.62 8.54
C TYR A 40 6.53 -3.06 8.03
N GLU A 41 6.64 -4.32 7.62
CA GLU A 41 7.85 -4.85 6.98
C GLU A 41 7.74 -4.67 5.47
N ALA A 42 8.36 -3.61 4.94
CA ALA A 42 8.39 -3.38 3.50
C ALA A 42 9.17 -4.50 2.77
N PRO A 43 8.70 -4.95 1.59
CA PRO A 43 9.39 -5.96 0.83
C PRO A 43 10.75 -5.45 0.36
N ALA A 44 11.78 -6.29 0.49
CA ALA A 44 13.15 -5.91 0.11
C ALA A 44 13.32 -5.78 -1.42
N SER A 45 12.59 -6.60 -2.18
CA SER A 45 12.71 -6.69 -3.64
C SER A 45 11.35 -7.01 -4.29
N PRO A 46 10.37 -6.08 -4.27
CA PRO A 46 9.08 -6.30 -4.91
C PRO A 46 9.23 -6.38 -6.44
N ASP A 47 8.38 -7.19 -7.10
CA ASP A 47 8.33 -7.28 -8.56
C ASP A 47 7.80 -5.98 -9.20
N LEU A 48 6.99 -5.23 -8.45
CA LEU A 48 6.50 -3.90 -8.83
C LEU A 48 6.33 -3.00 -7.60
N LEU A 49 6.84 -1.78 -7.70
CA LEU A 49 6.63 -0.70 -6.74
C LEU A 49 5.60 0.27 -7.32
N LEU A 50 4.57 0.61 -6.54
CA LEU A 50 3.54 1.60 -6.89
C LEU A 50 3.54 2.71 -5.84
N ARG A 51 3.84 3.94 -6.26
CA ARG A 51 3.83 5.15 -5.44
C ARG A 51 2.67 6.07 -5.80
N PRO A 52 2.20 6.92 -4.89
CA PRO A 52 1.11 7.86 -5.16
C PRO A 52 1.35 8.77 -6.37
N GLU A 53 2.61 9.12 -6.66
CA GLU A 53 3.01 9.94 -7.81
C GLU A 53 2.97 9.21 -9.15
N ASP A 54 2.87 7.87 -9.18
CA ASP A 54 2.88 7.08 -10.41
C ASP A 54 1.58 7.19 -11.23
N GLY A 55 0.55 7.83 -10.66
CA GLY A 55 -0.71 8.12 -11.34
C GLY A 55 -1.94 7.77 -10.53
N ASP A 56 -3.09 7.84 -11.19
CA ASP A 56 -4.36 7.43 -10.59
C ASP A 56 -4.46 5.88 -10.52
N PRO A 57 -5.49 5.34 -9.86
CA PRO A 57 -5.66 3.89 -9.75
C PRO A 57 -5.76 3.17 -11.10
N ALA A 58 -6.26 3.82 -12.16
CA ALA A 58 -6.37 3.19 -13.48
C ALA A 58 -5.00 3.08 -14.17
N ALA A 59 -4.16 4.10 -14.03
CA ALA A 59 -2.77 4.06 -14.51
C ALA A 59 -1.96 2.99 -13.77
N GLN A 60 -2.09 2.92 -12.44
CA GLN A 60 -1.40 1.90 -11.63
C GLN A 60 -1.88 0.48 -11.96
N ALA A 61 -3.19 0.27 -12.16
CA ALA A 61 -3.73 -1.02 -12.59
C ALA A 61 -3.16 -1.45 -13.96
N THR A 62 -2.96 -0.50 -14.88
CA THR A 62 -2.32 -0.76 -16.17
C THR A 62 -0.88 -1.25 -16.00
N ALA A 63 -0.12 -0.67 -15.07
CA ALA A 63 1.24 -1.14 -14.76
C ALA A 63 1.26 -2.58 -14.23
N VAL A 64 0.28 -2.95 -13.38
CA VAL A 64 0.13 -4.34 -12.89
C VAL A 64 -0.18 -5.29 -14.03
N LEU A 65 -1.11 -4.95 -14.92
CA LEU A 65 -1.44 -5.78 -16.09
C LEU A 65 -0.22 -6.00 -16.99
N GLY A 66 0.53 -4.94 -17.28
CA GLY A 66 1.75 -5.03 -18.08
C GLY A 66 2.85 -5.88 -17.43
N LEU A 67 2.91 -5.99 -16.11
CA LEU A 67 3.81 -6.96 -15.44
C LEU A 67 3.33 -8.40 -15.66
N VAL A 68 2.03 -8.66 -15.46
CA VAL A 68 1.47 -10.01 -15.62
C VAL A 68 1.64 -10.52 -17.05
N GLU A 69 1.39 -9.67 -18.05
CA GLU A 69 1.57 -10.02 -19.47
C GLU A 69 3.03 -10.39 -19.81
N ARG A 70 4.00 -9.65 -19.29
CA ARG A 70 5.43 -9.93 -19.51
C ARG A 70 5.89 -11.25 -18.89
N LEU A 71 5.26 -11.70 -17.81
CA LEU A 71 5.61 -12.94 -17.11
C LEU A 71 4.86 -14.16 -17.65
N GLY A 72 3.73 -13.95 -18.33
CA GLY A 72 2.92 -15.02 -18.93
C GLY A 72 3.24 -15.33 -20.39
N GLY A 73 4.10 -14.52 -21.02
CA GLY A 73 4.58 -14.70 -22.41
C GLY A 73 5.80 -15.60 -22.53
#